data_AF-A0A3D4JF03-F1
#
_entry.id   AF-A0A3D4JF03-F1
#
_cell.length_a   1.000
_cell.length_b   1.000
_cell.length_c   1.000
_cell.angle_alpha   90.00
_cell.angle_beta   90.00
_cell.angle_gamma   90.00
#
_symmetry.space_group_name_H-M   'P 1'
#
loop_
_entity.id
_entity.type
_entity.pdbx_description
1 polymer ?
#
loop_
_entity_poly.entity_id
_entity_poly.type
_entity_poly.pdbx_seq_one_letter_code
_entity_poly.pdbx_strand_id
1 'polypeptide(L)'
;MKNIPIQQILLRIITLFVIISILISCQSSQATSTQEITPEATQPYLPETFQTSLLNPLDTPRTYIDETCRYLRNKWNPLNATPGTVVLVIRFQNINRGTAELPNSVPLLEVRDLMNQLKSQGFEAINTEQLQGFVERNAFIPERSVYLIQDGNHNEEYFYNIYGEYWENWK
;
A
#
# COMPACT_ATOMS: atom_id res chain seq x y z
N MET A 1 -48.70 -23.80 -20.31
CA MET A 1 -48.51 -23.54 -18.87
C MET A 1 -47.53 -24.57 -18.33
N LYS A 2 -46.30 -24.15 -18.00
CA LYS A 2 -45.21 -25.06 -17.58
C LYS A 2 -45.31 -25.23 -16.06
N ASN A 3 -45.77 -26.40 -15.61
CA ASN A 3 -45.85 -26.72 -14.19
C ASN A 3 -44.43 -26.73 -13.60
N ILE A 4 -44.12 -25.73 -12.78
CA ILE A 4 -42.90 -25.73 -11.98
C ILE A 4 -43.06 -26.87 -10.97
N PRO A 5 -42.15 -27.86 -10.93
CA PRO A 5 -42.30 -29.00 -10.03
C PRO A 5 -42.20 -28.49 -8.60
N ILE A 6 -43.27 -28.67 -7.83
CA ILE A 6 -43.45 -28.24 -6.43
C ILE A 6 -42.22 -28.63 -5.56
N GLN A 7 -41.56 -29.73 -5.92
CA GLN A 7 -40.32 -30.21 -5.31
C GLN A 7 -39.14 -29.22 -5.39
N GLN A 8 -38.99 -28.47 -6.49
CA GLN A 8 -37.94 -27.44 -6.64
C GLN A 8 -38.21 -26.19 -5.80
N ILE A 9 -39.49 -25.84 -5.61
CA ILE A 9 -39.90 -24.70 -4.76
C ILE A 9 -39.62 -25.05 -3.30
N LEU A 10 -40.03 -26.25 -2.86
CA LEU A 10 -39.73 -26.77 -1.52
C LEU A 10 -38.22 -26.81 -1.24
N LEU A 11 -37.42 -27.30 -2.19
CA LEU A 11 -35.96 -27.37 -2.02
C LEU A 11 -35.32 -25.99 -1.82
N ARG A 12 -35.79 -24.98 -2.58
CA ARG A 12 -35.30 -23.59 -2.45
C ARG A 12 -35.71 -22.94 -1.14
N ILE A 13 -36.93 -23.19 -0.67
CA ILE A 13 -37.41 -22.68 0.63
C ILE A 13 -36.59 -23.30 1.77
N ILE A 14 -36.33 -24.61 1.71
CA ILE A 14 -35.52 -25.30 2.72
C ILE A 14 -34.08 -24.79 2.74
N THR A 15 -33.45 -24.60 1.57
CA THR A 15 -32.09 -24.02 1.52
C THR A 15 -32.05 -22.59 2.06
N LEU A 16 -33.06 -21.77 1.76
CA LEU A 16 -33.13 -20.41 2.29
C LEU A 16 -33.29 -20.41 3.82
N PHE A 17 -34.14 -21.30 4.37
CA PHE A 17 -34.32 -21.45 5.81
C PHE A 17 -33.03 -21.91 6.49
N VAL A 18 -32.29 -22.87 5.92
CA VAL A 18 -31.01 -23.33 6.46
C VAL A 18 -29.98 -22.21 6.49
N ILE A 19 -29.86 -21.42 5.42
CA ILE A 19 -28.93 -20.27 5.37
C ILE A 19 -29.30 -19.22 6.43
N ILE A 20 -30.58 -18.90 6.58
CA ILE A 20 -31.07 -17.96 7.59
C ILE A 20 -30.79 -18.48 9.01
N SER A 21 -31.02 -19.77 9.28
CA SER A 21 -30.73 -20.38 10.58
C SER A 21 -29.22 -20.37 10.90
N ILE A 22 -28.35 -20.63 9.92
CA ILE A 22 -26.89 -20.56 10.12
C ILE A 22 -26.44 -19.12 10.43
N LEU A 23 -27.03 -18.11 9.76
CA LEU A 23 -26.73 -16.70 10.01
C LEU A 23 -27.21 -16.25 11.41
N ILE A 24 -28.37 -16.74 11.87
CA ILE A 24 -28.92 -16.39 13.20
C ILE A 24 -28.12 -17.06 14.32
N SER A 25 -27.64 -18.29 14.14
CA SER A 25 -26.81 -18.98 15.14
C SER A 25 -25.42 -18.37 15.36
N CYS A 26 -24.96 -17.48 14.47
CA CYS A 26 -23.66 -16.82 14.61
C CYS A 26 -23.71 -15.51 15.45
N GLN A 27 -24.88 -15.08 15.92
CA GLN A 27 -25.05 -13.87 16.74
C GLN A 27 -25.31 -14.13 18.23
N SER A 28 -25.34 -15.40 18.66
CA SER A 28 -25.48 -15.73 20.09
C SER A 28 -24.12 -15.79 20.79
N SER A 29 -23.44 -14.64 20.87
CA SER A 29 -22.36 -14.48 21.84
C SER A 29 -22.97 -14.07 23.16
N GLN A 30 -23.17 -15.03 24.07
CA GLN A 30 -23.45 -14.71 25.47
C GLN A 30 -22.26 -13.90 26.02
N ALA A 31 -22.53 -12.67 26.44
CA ALA A 31 -21.55 -11.85 27.14
C ALA A 31 -21.16 -12.53 28.45
N THR A 32 -20.07 -13.28 28.43
CA THR A 32 -19.43 -13.74 29.67
C THR A 32 -18.83 -12.50 30.32
N SER A 33 -19.38 -12.14 31.49
CA SER A 33 -18.81 -11.12 32.37
C SER A 33 -17.41 -11.58 32.78
N THR A 34 -16.43 -11.21 31.98
CA THR A 34 -15.01 -11.37 32.31
C THR A 34 -14.70 -10.20 33.21
N GLN A 35 -14.42 -10.44 34.50
CA GLN A 35 -13.83 -9.43 35.35
C GLN A 35 -12.51 -9.01 34.68
N GLU A 36 -12.50 -7.82 34.10
CA GLU A 36 -11.34 -7.22 33.50
C GLU A 36 -10.35 -6.90 34.63
N ILE A 37 -9.34 -7.75 34.77
CA ILE A 37 -8.23 -7.49 35.69
C ILE A 37 -7.43 -6.36 35.05
N THR A 38 -7.75 -5.11 35.38
CA THR A 38 -6.97 -3.96 34.91
C THR A 38 -5.64 -3.97 35.68
N PRO A 39 -4.49 -4.24 35.03
CA PRO A 39 -3.22 -4.14 35.72
C PRO A 39 -3.02 -2.67 36.14
N GLU A 40 -2.80 -2.45 37.43
CA GLU A 40 -2.54 -1.11 37.95
C GLU A 40 -1.13 -0.69 37.54
N ALA A 41 -1.03 0.37 36.75
CA ALA A 41 0.26 0.89 36.30
C ALA A 41 1.07 1.38 37.51
N THR A 42 2.29 0.87 37.69
CA THR A 42 3.17 1.26 38.79
C THR A 42 3.75 2.68 38.62
N GLN A 43 3.51 3.30 37.46
CA GLN A 43 3.96 4.66 37.13
C GLN A 43 2.81 5.46 36.51
N PRO A 44 2.84 6.81 36.62
CA PRO A 44 1.89 7.65 35.93
C PRO A 44 1.92 7.36 34.43
N TYR A 45 0.75 7.31 33.81
CA TYR A 45 0.66 7.24 32.35
C TYR A 45 1.42 8.40 31.73
N LEU A 46 2.23 8.09 30.71
CA LEU A 46 2.83 9.13 29.89
C LEU A 46 1.72 9.95 29.22
N PRO A 47 1.92 11.26 29.01
CA PRO A 47 0.99 12.07 28.23
C PRO A 47 0.76 11.43 26.86
N GLU A 48 -0.49 11.40 26.39
CA GLU A 48 -0.84 10.81 25.09
C GLU A 48 -0.08 11.46 23.93
N THR A 49 0.20 12.76 24.06
CA THR A 49 0.97 13.55 23.10
C THR A 49 2.32 13.89 23.68
N PHE A 50 3.38 13.80 22.88
CA PHE A 50 4.73 14.21 23.27
C PHE A 50 4.73 15.64 23.86
N GLN A 51 5.36 15.82 25.03
CA GLN A 51 5.51 17.11 25.70
C GLN A 51 6.98 17.43 25.91
N THR A 52 7.37 18.66 25.57
CA THR A 52 8.70 19.20 25.91
C THR A 52 8.63 20.73 25.96
N SER A 53 9.42 21.32 26.86
CA SER A 53 9.61 22.78 26.92
C SER A 53 10.61 23.29 25.88
N LEU A 54 11.23 22.40 25.11
CA LEU A 54 12.23 22.73 24.08
C LEU A 54 11.61 23.09 22.73
N LEU A 55 10.33 22.81 22.52
CA LEU A 55 9.65 23.17 21.28
C LEU A 55 9.39 24.67 21.22
N ASN A 56 9.40 25.23 20.01
CA ASN A 56 8.90 26.58 19.79
C ASN A 56 7.43 26.64 20.26
N PRO A 57 6.99 27.70 20.95
CA PRO A 57 5.59 27.84 21.39
C PRO A 57 4.54 27.77 20.26
N LEU A 58 4.95 27.98 19.00
CA LEU A 58 4.09 27.85 17.81
C LEU A 58 4.05 26.42 17.24
N ASP A 59 4.93 25.53 17.70
CA ASP A 59 4.97 24.13 17.27
C ASP A 59 4.07 23.28 18.18
N THR A 60 3.04 22.68 17.57
CA THR A 60 2.13 21.77 18.29
C THR A 60 2.42 20.32 17.89
N PRO A 61 2.84 19.46 18.83
CA PRO A 61 2.98 18.03 18.56
C PRO A 61 1.66 17.44 18.05
N ARG A 62 1.74 16.57 17.04
CA ARG A 62 0.59 15.90 16.41
C ARG A 62 0.77 14.40 16.45
N THR A 63 -0.35 13.70 16.62
CA THR A 63 -0.41 12.25 16.42
C THR A 63 -0.74 12.00 14.96
N TYR A 64 0.15 11.34 14.23
CA TYR A 64 0.00 11.06 12.80
C TYR A 64 -0.56 9.66 12.50
N ILE A 65 -0.87 8.88 13.53
CA ILE A 65 -1.29 7.48 13.42
C ILE A 65 -2.70 7.36 14.00
N ASP A 66 -3.70 7.25 13.13
CA ASP A 66 -5.10 7.15 13.54
C ASP A 66 -5.41 5.80 14.22
N GLU A 67 -4.87 4.70 13.67
CA GLU A 67 -5.08 3.34 14.19
C GLU A 67 -3.76 2.70 14.65
N THR A 68 -3.35 3.01 15.87
CA THR A 68 -2.09 2.52 16.46
C THR A 68 -1.97 0.99 16.42
N CYS A 69 -3.03 0.25 16.75
CA CYS A 69 -3.02 -1.21 16.72
C CYS A 69 -2.80 -1.77 15.30
N ARG A 70 -3.41 -1.14 14.28
CA ARG A 70 -3.20 -1.51 12.87
C ARG A 70 -1.76 -1.22 12.44
N TYR A 71 -1.25 -0.03 12.78
CA TYR A 71 0.12 0.36 12.48
C TYR A 71 1.12 -0.63 13.08
N LEU A 72 1.01 -0.94 14.38
CA LEU A 72 1.90 -1.88 15.06
C LEU A 72 1.80 -3.28 14.45
N ARG A 73 0.59 -3.78 14.19
CA ARG A 73 0.41 -5.07 13.50
C ARG A 73 1.11 -5.11 12.15
N ASN A 74 0.96 -4.07 11.33
CA ASN A 74 1.60 -3.98 10.01
C ASN A 74 3.13 -3.84 10.10
N LYS A 75 3.63 -3.15 11.14
CA LYS A 75 5.06 -2.99 11.38
C LYS A 75 5.75 -4.30 11.79
N TRP A 76 5.06 -5.13 12.57
CA TRP A 76 5.61 -6.38 13.11
C TRP A 76 5.22 -7.64 12.32
N ASN A 77 4.42 -7.50 11.26
CA ASN A 77 4.07 -8.62 10.40
C ASN A 77 5.30 -9.07 9.60
N PRO A 78 5.77 -10.32 9.74
CA PRO A 78 6.94 -10.81 8.99
C PRO A 78 6.71 -10.94 7.48
N LEU A 79 5.45 -10.86 7.02
CA LEU A 79 5.09 -10.88 5.59
C LEU A 79 5.05 -9.48 4.95
N ASN A 80 5.30 -8.44 5.73
CA ASN A 80 5.32 -7.05 5.27
C ASN A 80 6.76 -6.62 4.90
N ALA A 81 6.93 -5.38 4.43
CA ALA A 81 8.25 -4.86 4.07
C ALA A 81 9.23 -4.90 5.25
N THR A 82 10.46 -5.34 4.99
CA THR A 82 11.52 -5.47 5.99
C THR A 82 12.03 -4.09 6.43
N PRO A 83 12.45 -3.92 7.69
CA PRO A 83 13.09 -2.68 8.13
C PRO A 83 14.31 -2.34 7.25
N GLY A 84 14.36 -1.12 6.74
CA GLY A 84 15.39 -0.68 5.79
C GLY A 84 14.96 -0.74 4.33
N THR A 85 13.76 -1.24 4.03
CA THR A 85 13.14 -1.11 2.70
C THR A 85 13.01 0.36 2.32
N VAL A 86 13.49 0.72 1.13
CA VAL A 86 13.45 2.09 0.59
C VAL A 86 12.77 2.14 -0.77
N VAL A 87 12.10 3.25 -1.04
CA VAL A 87 11.59 3.59 -2.37
C VAL A 87 12.28 4.87 -2.84
N LEU A 88 13.00 4.79 -3.94
CA LEU A 88 13.49 5.96 -4.66
C LEU A 88 12.42 6.43 -5.65
N VAL A 89 11.92 7.65 -5.48
CA VAL A 89 10.93 8.25 -6.38
C VAL A 89 11.64 9.17 -7.37
N ILE A 90 11.52 8.89 -8.67
CA ILE A 90 12.14 9.68 -9.74
C ILE A 90 11.04 10.18 -10.67
N ARG A 91 10.93 11.50 -10.82
CA ARG A 91 10.05 12.13 -11.81
C ARG A 91 10.85 12.68 -12.98
N PHE A 92 10.54 12.21 -14.18
CA PHE A 92 11.00 12.82 -15.42
C PHE A 92 9.95 13.82 -15.90
N GLN A 93 10.39 15.03 -16.23
CA GLN A 93 9.54 16.01 -16.89
C GLN A 93 9.60 15.83 -18.40
N ASN A 94 10.76 16.13 -19.01
CA ASN A 94 10.98 15.93 -20.45
C ASN A 94 12.20 15.03 -20.67
N ILE A 95 12.12 14.17 -21.70
CA ILE A 95 13.27 13.37 -22.17
C ILE A 95 13.57 13.76 -23.60
N ASN A 96 14.77 14.29 -23.84
CA ASN A 96 15.20 14.78 -25.14
C ASN A 96 15.87 13.66 -25.95
N ARG A 97 15.44 13.49 -27.21
CA ARG A 97 15.97 12.49 -28.16
C ARG A 97 17.04 13.05 -29.11
N GLY A 98 17.47 14.30 -28.92
CA GLY A 98 18.56 14.93 -29.67
C GLY A 98 18.13 15.78 -30.87
N THR A 99 16.84 16.11 -31.00
CA THR A 99 16.31 16.89 -32.14
C THR A 99 16.08 18.38 -31.85
N ALA A 100 15.95 18.76 -30.57
CA ALA A 100 15.88 20.16 -30.10
C ALA A 100 16.17 20.23 -28.60
N GLU A 101 16.78 21.31 -28.10
CA GLU A 101 16.84 21.53 -26.65
C GLU A 101 15.45 21.84 -26.10
N LEU A 102 14.94 20.96 -25.23
CA LEU A 102 13.71 21.19 -24.49
C LEU A 102 14.09 21.72 -23.09
N PRO A 103 13.50 22.82 -22.61
CA PRO A 103 13.68 23.25 -21.24
C PRO A 103 13.33 22.13 -20.26
N ASN A 104 14.11 22.02 -19.18
CA ASN A 104 13.92 21.02 -18.13
C ASN A 104 13.88 19.58 -18.68
N SER A 105 14.74 19.27 -19.66
CA SER A 105 14.86 17.93 -20.23
C SER A 105 16.16 17.25 -19.87
N VAL A 106 16.09 15.93 -19.77
CA VAL A 106 17.26 15.05 -19.65
C VAL A 106 17.49 14.33 -20.98
N PRO A 107 18.73 14.21 -21.48
CA PRO A 107 19.02 13.42 -22.67
C PRO A 107 18.63 11.95 -22.50
N LEU A 108 18.10 11.32 -23.56
CA LEU A 108 17.72 9.90 -23.53
C LEU A 108 18.88 8.98 -23.12
N LEU A 109 20.11 9.29 -23.52
CA LEU A 109 21.28 8.50 -23.13
C LEU A 109 21.51 8.52 -21.62
N GLU A 110 21.36 9.67 -20.96
CA GLU A 110 21.49 9.78 -19.51
C GLU A 110 20.37 9.03 -18.77
N VAL A 111 19.15 9.03 -19.32
CA VAL A 111 18.05 8.20 -18.77
C VAL A 111 18.42 6.72 -18.87
N ARG A 112 19.00 6.28 -19.99
CA ARG A 112 19.42 4.89 -20.16
C ARG A 112 20.54 4.51 -19.20
N ASP A 113 21.52 5.39 -19.01
CA ASP A 113 22.60 5.18 -18.05
C ASP A 113 22.08 5.10 -16.62
N LEU A 114 21.12 5.97 -16.25
CA LEU A 114 20.45 5.90 -14.95
C LEU A 114 19.71 4.57 -14.76
N MET A 115 18.94 4.12 -15.76
CA MET A 115 18.22 2.85 -15.69
C MET A 115 19.20 1.69 -15.47
N ASN A 116 20.29 1.62 -16.25
CA ASN A 116 21.31 0.59 -16.10
C ASN A 116 21.98 0.62 -14.72
N GLN A 117 22.24 1.82 -14.19
CA GLN A 117 22.78 1.99 -12.84
C GLN A 117 21.81 1.50 -11.77
N LEU A 118 20.52 1.81 -11.88
CA LEU A 118 19.49 1.31 -10.96
C LEU A 118 19.48 -0.22 -10.95
N LYS A 119 19.46 -0.86 -12.13
CA LYS A 119 19.49 -2.32 -12.24
C LYS A 119 20.77 -2.91 -11.64
N SER A 120 21.93 -2.33 -11.94
CA SER A 120 23.22 -2.80 -11.42
C SER A 120 23.33 -2.69 -9.89
N GLN A 121 22.60 -1.75 -9.28
CA GLN A 121 22.56 -1.55 -7.83
C GLN A 121 21.47 -2.39 -7.14
N GLY A 122 20.75 -3.22 -7.91
CA GLY A 122 19.68 -4.08 -7.41
C GLY A 122 18.37 -3.36 -7.12
N PHE A 123 18.11 -2.22 -7.75
CA PHE A 123 16.79 -1.61 -7.67
C PHE A 123 15.79 -2.36 -8.54
N GLU A 124 14.58 -2.52 -8.01
CA GLU A 124 13.44 -3.14 -8.69
C GLU A 124 12.33 -2.11 -8.88
N ALA A 125 11.76 -2.05 -10.08
CA ALA A 125 10.67 -1.14 -10.36
C ALA A 125 9.39 -1.63 -9.67
N ILE A 126 8.71 -0.73 -8.98
CA ILE A 126 7.38 -0.99 -8.39
C ILE A 126 6.31 -0.17 -9.09
N ASN A 127 5.09 -0.69 -9.13
CA ASN A 127 3.94 0.01 -9.66
C ASN A 127 3.21 0.84 -8.56
N THR A 128 2.18 1.59 -8.97
CA THR A 128 1.41 2.45 -8.06
C THR A 128 0.69 1.67 -6.96
N GLU A 129 0.18 0.47 -7.26
CA GLU A 129 -0.49 -0.38 -6.27
C GLU A 129 0.48 -0.84 -5.18
N GLN A 130 1.68 -1.26 -5.57
CA GLN A 130 2.75 -1.64 -4.66
C GLN A 130 3.20 -0.46 -3.80
N LEU A 131 3.42 0.72 -4.41
CA LEU A 131 3.78 1.93 -3.68
C LEU A 131 2.71 2.31 -2.65
N GLN A 132 1.44 2.33 -3.07
CA GLN A 132 0.32 2.64 -2.19
C GLN A 132 0.23 1.63 -1.04
N GLY A 133 0.30 0.34 -1.34
CA GLY A 133 0.28 -0.72 -0.34
C GLY A 133 1.41 -0.58 0.69
N PHE A 134 2.62 -0.25 0.23
CA PHE A 134 3.75 0.02 1.09
C PHE A 134 3.52 1.24 1.99
N VAL A 135 3.13 2.38 1.43
CA VAL A 135 2.95 3.64 2.18
C VAL A 135 1.82 3.53 3.20
N GLU A 136 0.68 2.95 2.83
CA GLU A 136 -0.50 2.92 3.69
C GLU A 136 -0.50 1.77 4.69
N ARG A 137 0.09 0.63 4.32
CA ARG A 137 -0.08 -0.65 5.04
C ARG A 137 1.22 -1.39 5.30
N ASN A 138 2.37 -0.81 4.96
CA ASN A 138 3.67 -1.48 5.01
C ASN A 138 3.67 -2.79 4.20
N ALA A 139 2.86 -2.88 3.14
CA ALA A 139 2.81 -4.08 2.31
C ALA A 139 4.20 -4.38 1.72
N PHE A 140 4.46 -5.66 1.47
CA PHE A 140 5.73 -6.09 0.91
C PHE A 140 6.02 -5.43 -0.46
N ILE A 141 7.26 -4.97 -0.60
CA ILE A 141 7.92 -4.57 -1.84
C ILE A 141 9.40 -4.99 -1.76
N PRO A 142 10.13 -5.07 -2.89
CA PRO A 142 11.58 -5.28 -2.85
C PRO A 142 12.32 -4.25 -1.99
N GLU A 143 13.37 -4.66 -1.29
CA GLU A 143 14.09 -3.81 -0.32
C GLU A 143 14.64 -2.51 -0.95
N ARG A 144 15.03 -2.58 -2.22
CA ARG A 144 15.47 -1.43 -3.03
C ARG A 144 14.49 -1.24 -4.16
N SER A 145 13.44 -0.49 -3.90
CA SER A 145 12.41 -0.21 -4.89
C SER A 145 12.64 1.13 -5.58
N VAL A 146 12.28 1.22 -6.86
CA VAL A 146 12.23 2.49 -7.61
C VAL A 146 10.83 2.71 -8.17
N TYR A 147 10.30 3.91 -7.97
CA TYR A 147 9.03 4.35 -8.54
C TYR A 147 9.29 5.46 -9.55
N LEU A 148 9.12 5.14 -10.83
CA LEU A 148 9.37 6.04 -11.94
C LEU A 148 8.08 6.73 -12.37
N ILE A 149 8.10 8.05 -12.42
CA ILE A 149 6.99 8.88 -12.87
C ILE A 149 7.44 9.58 -14.15
N GLN A 150 6.72 9.35 -15.24
CA GLN A 150 6.81 10.21 -16.43
C GLN A 150 5.66 11.21 -16.36
N ASP A 151 5.98 12.49 -16.21
CA ASP A 151 4.98 13.55 -16.29
C ASP A 151 4.70 13.94 -17.76
N GLY A 152 3.54 14.54 -18.01
CA GLY A 152 3.10 14.95 -19.35
C GLY A 152 2.16 13.96 -20.03
N ASN A 153 1.64 14.37 -21.19
CA ASN A 153 0.70 13.57 -21.99
C ASN A 153 1.45 12.89 -23.14
N HIS A 154 2.01 11.71 -22.87
CA HIS A 154 2.77 10.92 -23.83
C HIS A 154 1.93 9.78 -24.43
N ASN A 155 2.29 9.35 -25.63
CA ASN A 155 1.61 8.27 -26.35
C ASN A 155 2.35 6.92 -26.18
N GLU A 156 1.77 5.87 -26.76
CA GLU A 156 2.33 4.51 -26.75
C GLU A 156 3.73 4.44 -27.40
N GLU A 157 3.93 5.14 -28.51
CA GLU A 157 5.23 5.19 -29.19
C GLU A 157 6.32 5.76 -28.27
N TYR A 158 6.01 6.80 -27.49
CA TYR A 158 6.94 7.36 -26.51
C TYR A 158 7.34 6.32 -25.46
N PHE A 159 6.36 5.57 -24.94
CA PHE A 159 6.61 4.50 -23.99
C PHE A 159 7.58 3.45 -24.55
N TYR A 160 7.31 2.90 -25.73
CA TYR A 160 8.17 1.86 -26.30
C TYR A 160 9.59 2.35 -26.62
N ASN A 161 9.72 3.59 -27.10
CA ASN A 161 11.03 4.16 -27.44
C ASN A 161 11.94 4.40 -26.22
N ILE A 162 11.36 4.66 -25.04
CA ILE A 162 12.10 5.01 -23.83
C ILE A 162 12.17 3.86 -22.84
N TYR A 163 11.05 3.17 -22.63
CA TYR A 163 10.87 2.19 -21.56
C TYR A 163 10.63 0.76 -22.06
N GLY A 164 10.32 0.56 -23.34
CA GLY A 164 9.94 -0.74 -23.90
C GLY A 164 10.96 -1.84 -23.63
N GLU A 165 12.25 -1.55 -23.87
CA GLU A 165 13.34 -2.51 -23.63
C GLU A 165 13.38 -2.97 -22.16
N TYR A 166 13.24 -2.05 -21.21
CA TYR A 166 13.25 -2.38 -19.78
C TYR A 166 11.99 -3.15 -19.38
N TRP A 167 10.83 -2.75 -19.90
CA TRP A 167 9.56 -3.41 -19.63
C TRP A 167 9.54 -4.87 -20.08
N GLU A 168 10.16 -5.15 -21.23
CA GLU A 168 10.20 -6.50 -21.80
C GLU A 168 11.27 -7.36 -21.15
N ASN A 169 12.48 -6.81 -20.94
CA ASN A 169 13.65 -7.62 -20.59
C ASN A 169 13.95 -7.67 -19.09
N TRP A 170 13.40 -6.78 -18.27
CA TRP A 170 13.73 -6.71 -16.83
C TRP A 170 12.65 -7.30 -15.92
N LYS A 171 11.85 -8.21 -16.47
CA LYS A 171 10.90 -9.03 -15.71
C LYS A 171 11.59 -10.03 -14.79
#